data_AF-A0A252DZW8-F1
#
_entry.id   AF-A0A252DZW8-F1
#
_cell.length_a   1.000
_cell.length_b   1.000
_cell.length_c   1.000
_cell.angle_alpha   90.00
_cell.angle_beta   90.00
_cell.angle_gamma   90.00
#
_symmetry.space_group_name_H-M   'P 1'
#
loop_
_entity.id
_entity.type
_entity.pdbx_description
1 polymer ?
#
loop_
_entity_poly.entity_id
_entity_poly.type
_entity_poly.pdbx_seq_one_letter_code
_entity_poly.pdbx_strand_id
1 'polypeptide(L)'
;MTNKKRNTQPDPELSRASQLAGQRLSQFIAQLQQVIPELTQTEATSLASAVLRFLPEVLLNNPIFLAQLRQQAQQIISQRK
;
A
#
# COMPACT_ATOMS: atom_id res chain seq x y z
N MET A 1 38.24 -8.79 19.48
CA MET A 1 37.57 -9.05 18.18
C MET A 1 36.36 -8.14 18.09
N THR A 2 36.33 -7.27 17.10
CA THR A 2 35.42 -6.11 17.00
C THR A 2 34.00 -6.52 16.60
N ASN A 3 33.04 -6.18 17.46
CA ASN A 3 31.62 -6.40 17.24
C ASN A 3 31.10 -5.35 16.23
N LYS A 4 31.08 -5.70 14.95
CA LYS A 4 30.65 -4.83 13.85
C LYS A 4 29.12 -4.71 13.90
N LYS A 5 28.61 -3.72 14.64
CA LYS A 5 27.20 -3.29 14.59
C LYS A 5 26.81 -3.10 13.12
N ARG A 6 25.94 -3.95 12.56
CA ARG A 6 25.33 -3.70 11.25
C ARG A 6 24.46 -2.47 11.39
N ASN A 7 25.00 -1.32 10.96
CA ASN A 7 24.24 -0.11 10.79
C ASN A 7 23.41 -0.27 9.50
N THR A 8 22.28 -0.97 9.58
CA THR A 8 21.32 -1.04 8.48
C THR A 8 20.51 0.26 8.48
N GLN A 9 21.09 1.33 7.94
CA GLN A 9 20.28 2.46 7.52
C GLN A 9 19.29 1.95 6.46
N PRO A 10 17.97 2.10 6.66
CA PRO A 10 17.01 1.71 5.64
C PRO A 10 17.26 2.54 4.38
N ASP A 11 17.16 1.90 3.22
CA ASP A 11 17.24 2.56 1.94
C ASP A 11 16.28 3.78 1.94
N PRO A 12 16.77 5.00 1.67
CA PRO A 12 15.96 6.22 1.74
C PRO A 12 14.78 6.18 0.76
N GLU A 13 14.93 5.52 -0.39
CA GLU A 13 13.84 5.36 -1.35
C GLU A 13 12.77 4.40 -0.82
N LEU A 14 13.19 3.29 -0.22
CA LEU A 14 12.28 2.34 0.45
C LEU A 14 11.54 3.00 1.61
N SER A 15 12.23 3.84 2.38
CA SER A 15 11.64 4.58 3.49
C SER A 15 10.55 5.54 2.98
N ARG A 16 10.83 6.28 1.90
CA ARG A 16 9.86 7.18 1.26
C ARG A 16 8.67 6.42 0.66
N ALA A 17 8.92 5.31 -0.02
CA ALA A 17 7.87 4.47 -0.59
C ALA A 17 6.96 3.89 0.51
N SER A 18 7.54 3.45 1.63
CA SER A 18 6.80 2.92 2.78
C SER A 18 5.95 4.00 3.45
N GLN A 19 6.48 5.22 3.60
CA GLN A 19 5.72 6.35 4.13
C GLN A 19 4.53 6.71 3.23
N LEU A 20 4.74 6.76 1.91
CA LEU A 20 3.66 7.01 0.95
C LEU A 20 2.59 5.92 1.03
N ALA A 21 2.98 4.65 1.09
CA ALA A 21 2.06 3.53 1.24
C ALA A 21 1.25 3.63 2.54
N GLY A 22 1.90 3.97 3.66
CA GLY A 22 1.25 4.21 4.93
C GLY A 22 0.21 5.34 4.87
N GLN A 23 0.56 6.47 4.25
CA GLN A 23 -0.38 7.59 4.05
C GLN A 23 -1.59 7.18 3.22
N ARG A 24 -1.40 6.44 2.13
CA ARG A 24 -2.50 5.94 1.29
C ARG A 24 -3.40 4.97 2.05
N LEU A 25 -2.83 4.09 2.88
CA LEU A 25 -3.60 3.19 3.73
C LEU A 25 -4.42 3.96 4.77
N SER A 26 -3.84 4.98 5.42
CA SER A 26 -4.58 5.83 6.36
C SER A 26 -5.74 6.58 5.68
N GLN A 27 -5.53 7.11 4.47
CA GLN A 27 -6.60 7.73 3.67
C GLN A 27 -7.72 6.73 3.35
N PHE A 28 -7.35 5.51 2.96
CA PHE A 28 -8.32 4.46 2.65
C PHE A 28 -9.15 4.06 3.88
N ILE A 29 -8.52 3.91 5.05
CA ILE A 29 -9.24 3.64 6.32
C ILE A 29 -10.24 4.75 6.64
N ALA A 30 -9.83 6.03 6.48
CA ALA A 30 -10.73 7.15 6.69
C ALA A 30 -11.92 7.15 5.72
N GLN A 31 -11.70 6.78 4.46
CA GLN A 31 -12.78 6.62 3.48
C GLN A 31 -13.75 5.52 3.85
N LEU A 32 -13.26 4.39 4.37
CA LEU A 32 -14.15 3.31 4.86
C LEU A 32 -15.06 3.80 5.99
N GLN A 33 -14.55 4.61 6.91
CA GLN A 33 -15.35 5.22 7.97
C GLN A 33 -16.33 6.28 7.46
N GLN A 34 -16.03 6.97 6.36
CA GLN A 34 -17.00 7.87 5.74
C GLN A 34 -18.18 7.11 5.09
N VAL A 35 -17.90 5.93 4.53
CA VAL A 35 -18.92 5.07 3.90
C VAL A 35 -19.72 4.29 4.94
N ILE A 36 -19.08 3.87 6.04
CA ILE A 36 -19.69 3.09 7.13
C ILE A 36 -19.35 3.79 8.45
N PRO A 37 -20.11 4.83 8.83
CA PRO A 37 -19.82 5.68 9.99
C PRO A 37 -19.84 4.95 11.33
N GLU A 38 -20.44 3.77 11.40
CA GLU A 38 -20.53 2.95 12.61
C GLU A 38 -19.20 2.27 12.96
N LEU A 39 -18.25 2.20 12.02
CA LEU A 39 -16.97 1.55 12.26
C LEU A 39 -16.05 2.40 13.14
N THR A 40 -15.57 1.80 14.23
CA THR A 40 -14.43 2.32 14.97
C THR A 40 -13.16 2.31 14.10
N GLN A 41 -12.14 3.07 14.50
CA GLN A 41 -10.85 3.10 13.81
C GLN A 41 -10.25 1.69 13.64
N THR A 42 -10.34 0.86 14.69
CA THR A 42 -9.79 -0.50 14.73
C THR A 42 -10.56 -1.43 13.79
N GLU A 43 -11.88 -1.33 13.75
CA GLU A 43 -12.73 -2.13 12.85
C GLU A 43 -12.52 -1.72 11.39
N ALA A 44 -12.43 -0.42 11.11
CA ALA A 44 -12.12 0.08 9.77
C ALA A 44 -10.71 -0.35 9.31
N THR A 45 -9.74 -0.36 10.22
CA THR A 45 -8.39 -0.89 9.93
C THR A 45 -8.43 -2.40 9.61
N SER A 46 -9.23 -3.15 10.38
CA SER A 46 -9.42 -4.59 10.16
C SER A 46 -10.11 -4.88 8.83
N LEU A 47 -11.13 -4.07 8.49
CA LEU A 47 -11.82 -4.14 7.21
C LEU A 47 -10.88 -3.78 6.05
N ALA A 48 -10.05 -2.74 6.18
CA ALA A 48 -9.05 -2.40 5.18
C ALA A 48 -8.10 -3.57 4.90
N SER A 49 -7.63 -4.26 5.95
CA SER A 49 -6.81 -5.47 5.83
C SER A 49 -7.55 -6.59 5.09
N ALA A 50 -8.84 -6.80 5.40
CA ALA A 50 -9.67 -7.78 4.70
C ALA A 50 -9.80 -7.43 3.21
N VAL A 51 -10.04 -6.17 2.85
CA VAL A 51 -10.09 -5.71 1.45
C VAL A 51 -8.76 -5.97 0.74
N LEU A 52 -7.63 -5.62 1.36
CA LEU A 52 -6.29 -5.87 0.79
C LEU A 52 -6.07 -7.36 0.49
N ARG A 53 -6.58 -8.26 1.34
CA ARG A 53 -6.51 -9.71 1.12
C ARG A 53 -7.26 -10.15 -0.14
N PHE A 54 -8.36 -9.50 -0.50
CA PHE A 54 -9.17 -9.83 -1.67
C PHE A 54 -8.70 -9.13 -2.97
N LEU A 55 -7.87 -8.09 -2.87
CA LEU A 55 -7.40 -7.34 -4.04
C LEU A 55 -6.78 -8.21 -5.16
N PRO A 56 -5.97 -9.25 -4.88
CA PRO A 56 -5.40 -10.08 -5.95
C PRO A 56 -6.47 -10.75 -6.80
N GLU A 57 -7.50 -11.29 -6.16
CA GLU A 57 -8.62 -11.93 -6.85
C GLU A 57 -9.44 -10.91 -7.65
N VAL A 58 -9.69 -9.72 -7.08
CA VAL A 58 -10.38 -8.62 -7.78
C VAL A 58 -9.60 -8.16 -9.02
N LEU A 59 -8.27 -8.07 -8.93
CA LEU A 59 -7.41 -7.70 -10.04
C LEU A 59 -7.42 -8.74 -11.16
N LEU A 60 -7.40 -10.03 -10.81
CA LEU A 60 -7.43 -11.12 -11.80
C LEU A 60 -8.77 -11.21 -12.52
N ASN A 61 -9.86 -10.91 -11.82
CA ASN A 61 -11.21 -10.97 -12.36
C ASN A 61 -11.67 -9.65 -13.03
N ASN A 62 -10.84 -8.59 -13.00
CA ASN A 62 -11.14 -7.31 -13.64
C ASN A 62 -10.01 -6.90 -14.62
N PRO A 63 -10.09 -7.32 -15.90
CA PRO A 63 -9.00 -7.11 -16.86
C PRO A 63 -8.74 -5.63 -17.18
N ILE A 64 -9.77 -4.77 -17.10
CA ILE A 64 -9.62 -3.31 -17.30
C ILE A 64 -8.78 -2.72 -16.17
N PHE A 65 -9.11 -3.07 -14.93
CA PHE A 65 -8.37 -2.57 -13.77
C PHE A 65 -6.93 -3.09 -13.75
N LEU A 66 -6.71 -4.36 -14.13
CA LEU A 66 -5.36 -4.92 -14.29
C LEU A 66 -4.55 -4.19 -15.37
N ALA A 67 -5.16 -3.81 -16.49
CA ALA A 67 -4.51 -3.05 -17.54
C ALA A 67 -4.07 -1.65 -17.04
N GLN A 68 -4.92 -0.96 -16.29
CA GLN A 68 -4.58 0.33 -15.67
C GLN A 68 -3.44 0.19 -14.66
N LEU A 69 -3.46 -0.85 -13.82
CA LEU A 69 -2.38 -1.14 -12.87
C LEU A 69 -1.05 -1.38 -13.60
N ARG A 70 -1.08 -2.13 -14.71
CA ARG A 70 0.11 -2.35 -15.56
C ARG A 70 0.63 -1.05 -16.16
N GLN A 71 -0.25 -0.16 -16.63
CA GLN A 71 0.16 1.16 -17.15
C GLN A 71 0.84 2.01 -16.06
N GLN A 72 0.28 2.05 -14.85
CA GLN A 72 0.91 2.76 -13.73
C GLN A 72 2.27 2.16 -13.37
N ALA A 73 2.40 0.83 -13.36
CA ALA A 73 3.68 0.17 -13.12
C ALA A 73 4.73 0.57 -14.17
N GLN A 74 4.36 0.64 -15.45
CA GLN A 74 5.25 1.09 -16.53
C GLN A 74 5.68 2.55 -16.35
N GLN A 75 4.78 3.43 -15.91
CA GLN A 75 5.13 4.82 -15.60
C GLN A 75 6.18 4.89 -14.48
N ILE A 76 6.01 4.13 -13.40
CA ILE A 76 7.00 4.06 -12.31
C ILE A 76 8.35 3.54 -12.80
N ILE A 77 8.36 2.49 -13.63
CA ILE A 77 9.59 1.93 -14.21
C ILE A 77 10.29 2.96 -15.11
N SER A 78 9.53 3.69 -15.93
CA SER A 78 10.10 4.71 -16.84
C SER A 78 10.73 5.89 -16.11
N GLN A 79 10.24 6.26 -14.92
CA GLN A 79 10.79 7.34 -14.09
C GLN A 79 12.11 6.98 -13.39
N ARG A 80 12.55 5.71 -13.45
CA ARG A 80 13.84 5.26 -12.92
C ARG A 80 15.00 5.52 -13.89
N LYS A 81 14.72 5.82 -15.16
CA LYS A 81 15.71 6.10 -16.20
C LYS A 81 15.99 7.59 -16.27
#